data_AF-A0A8C0KVI3-F1
#
_entry.id   AF-A0A8C0KVI3-F1
#
_cell.length_a   1.000
_cell.length_b   1.000
_cell.length_c   1.000
_cell.angle_alpha   90.00
_cell.angle_beta   90.00
_cell.angle_gamma   90.00
#
_symmetry.space_group_name_H-M   'P 1'
#
loop_
_entity.id
_entity.type
_entity.pdbx_description
1 polymer ?
#
loop_
_entity_poly.entity_id
_entity_poly.type
_entity_poly.pdbx_seq_one_letter_code
_entity_poly.pdbx_strand_id
1 'polypeptide(L)'
;PLPTCHFPGRTWSPQCPAGADAGSGVRVAPVPWASTVAPCLSPGTLKAAFFFFASISAWYSGYLLAELIPEVSLTRAVYGFRNIAEKPLLKAPTPKRQKCDHWTPCPLNTYAYRLLSGGGRDKYAKICFEDELLIGEKTGNVGRGINIAIVDYLTGKVRATQYFNMVEGDNSGLMATFIQSAPPKSLLFMVTQDDGASGLKEDAKKVIEALGSKQIRNIKFRSSWVFLTAKGFELPADIQRENINHSDNARNRYSGWPAEIQIEGCIPKMPS
;
A
#
# COMPACT_ATOMS: atom_id res chain seq x y z
N PRO A 1 -21.74 -15.86 21.20
CA PRO A 1 -22.96 -16.48 20.64
C PRO A 1 -22.82 -16.70 19.13
N LEU A 2 -22.32 -17.88 18.78
CA LEU A 2 -22.44 -18.54 17.47
C LEU A 2 -22.90 -19.98 17.79
N PRO A 3 -23.85 -20.56 17.02
CA PRO A 3 -24.63 -21.68 17.51
C PRO A 3 -23.94 -23.03 17.33
N THR A 4 -24.14 -23.87 18.34
CA THR A 4 -24.01 -25.32 18.35
C THR A 4 -25.03 -25.98 17.42
N CYS A 5 -24.61 -27.00 16.66
CA CYS A 5 -25.51 -28.03 16.13
C CYS A 5 -24.93 -29.41 16.46
N HIS A 6 -25.71 -30.24 17.16
CA HIS A 6 -25.41 -31.62 17.55
C HIS A 6 -26.39 -32.59 16.85
N PHE A 7 -25.80 -33.59 16.16
CA PHE A 7 -26.12 -35.04 16.00
C PHE A 7 -27.56 -35.54 15.77
N PRO A 8 -27.78 -36.67 15.04
CA PRO A 8 -27.19 -38.00 15.24
C PRO A 8 -26.68 -38.69 13.94
N GLY A 9 -25.71 -39.62 13.94
CA GLY A 9 -25.55 -40.80 14.78
C GLY A 9 -26.18 -42.02 14.08
N ARG A 10 -25.40 -42.76 13.26
CA ARG A 10 -25.72 -44.14 12.86
C ARG A 10 -24.47 -44.90 12.41
N THR A 11 -23.99 -45.75 13.31
CA THR A 11 -22.94 -46.77 13.14
C THR A 11 -23.55 -48.07 12.65
N TRP A 12 -22.87 -48.81 11.75
CA TRP A 12 -23.01 -50.27 11.65
C TRP A 12 -21.66 -50.89 11.30
N SER A 13 -21.17 -51.74 12.20
CA SER A 13 -20.11 -52.73 11.95
C SER A 13 -20.75 -54.11 11.82
N PRO A 14 -20.13 -55.07 11.11
CA PRO A 14 -20.73 -56.36 10.82
C PRO A 14 -20.46 -57.37 11.95
N GLN A 15 -21.44 -58.21 12.27
CA GLN A 15 -21.28 -59.39 13.13
C GLN A 15 -22.02 -60.59 12.53
N CYS A 16 -21.32 -61.72 12.52
CA CYS A 16 -21.80 -63.10 12.34
C CYS A 16 -21.31 -63.91 13.58
N PRO A 17 -21.61 -65.22 13.72
CA PRO A 17 -22.86 -66.00 13.62
C PRO A 17 -23.07 -66.95 14.84
N ALA A 18 -24.20 -67.65 14.92
CA ALA A 18 -24.47 -68.97 15.57
C ALA A 18 -26.01 -69.12 15.70
N GLY A 19 -26.69 -70.26 15.69
CA GLY A 19 -26.37 -71.70 15.73
C GLY A 19 -27.72 -72.43 15.91
N ALA A 20 -27.80 -73.69 15.49
CA ALA A 20 -29.03 -74.50 15.38
C ALA A 20 -29.44 -75.21 16.69
N ASP A 21 -30.68 -75.72 16.71
CA ASP A 21 -31.21 -76.81 17.55
C ASP A 21 -32.46 -77.36 16.82
N ALA A 22 -32.96 -78.59 16.95
CA ALA A 22 -32.45 -79.96 17.15
C ALA A 22 -33.69 -80.89 17.05
N GLY A 23 -33.52 -82.11 16.51
CA GLY A 23 -34.45 -83.25 16.69
C GLY A 23 -35.63 -83.36 15.70
N SER A 24 -36.14 -84.52 15.29
CA SER A 24 -35.83 -85.94 15.58
C SER A 24 -36.79 -86.83 14.75
N GLY A 25 -36.34 -88.03 14.33
CA GLY A 25 -37.21 -89.17 13.93
C GLY A 25 -37.62 -89.23 12.45
N VAL A 26 -37.08 -90.12 11.58
CA VAL A 26 -37.33 -91.59 11.44
C VAL A 26 -38.81 -91.87 11.09
N ARG A 27 -39.24 -92.55 10.01
CA ARG A 27 -38.65 -93.36 8.92
C ARG A 27 -39.74 -93.61 7.84
N VAL A 28 -39.31 -93.82 6.58
CA VAL A 28 -39.91 -94.68 5.49
C VAL A 28 -41.06 -94.13 4.61
N ALA A 29 -40.68 -93.51 3.47
CA ALA A 29 -40.86 -93.87 2.04
C ALA A 29 -42.21 -94.45 1.48
N PRO A 30 -42.53 -94.34 0.14
CA PRO A 30 -41.94 -93.52 -0.95
C PRO A 30 -42.91 -92.98 -2.07
N VAL A 31 -42.32 -92.34 -3.10
CA VAL A 31 -42.73 -92.16 -4.53
C VAL A 31 -43.74 -91.03 -4.89
N PRO A 32 -43.63 -90.38 -6.06
CA PRO A 32 -42.49 -89.67 -6.63
C PRO A 32 -42.87 -88.21 -7.01
N TRP A 33 -41.90 -87.32 -7.17
CA TRP A 33 -42.07 -86.22 -8.12
C TRP A 33 -40.76 -85.95 -8.83
N ALA A 34 -40.85 -85.99 -10.15
CA ALA A 34 -39.80 -85.56 -11.03
C ALA A 34 -39.56 -84.06 -10.80
N SER A 35 -38.29 -83.62 -10.87
CA SER A 35 -37.83 -82.70 -11.93
C SER A 35 -36.50 -82.04 -11.55
N THR A 36 -35.55 -82.16 -12.48
CA THR A 36 -34.44 -81.24 -12.80
C THR A 36 -33.41 -80.88 -11.72
N VAL A 37 -32.21 -81.44 -11.86
CA VAL A 37 -30.99 -80.99 -11.17
C VAL A 37 -30.29 -79.95 -12.04
N ALA A 38 -30.32 -78.68 -11.63
CA ALA A 38 -29.36 -77.68 -12.09
C ALA A 38 -28.11 -77.72 -11.19
N PRO A 39 -26.88 -77.62 -11.70
CA PRO A 39 -25.69 -77.64 -10.87
C PRO A 39 -25.57 -76.32 -10.09
N CYS A 40 -25.70 -76.37 -8.76
CA CYS A 40 -25.44 -75.26 -7.84
C CYS A 40 -23.95 -74.89 -7.83
N LEU A 41 -23.57 -73.78 -8.49
CA LEU A 41 -22.28 -73.13 -8.25
C LEU A 41 -22.32 -72.37 -6.91
N SER A 42 -21.31 -72.54 -6.05
CA SER A 42 -21.26 -71.88 -4.75
C SER A 42 -21.16 -70.34 -4.87
N PRO A 43 -21.76 -69.56 -3.94
CA PRO A 43 -21.79 -68.09 -4.04
C PRO A 43 -20.41 -67.43 -4.11
N GLY A 44 -19.37 -68.07 -3.55
CA GLY A 44 -17.99 -67.59 -3.60
C GLY A 44 -17.34 -67.73 -4.97
N THR A 45 -17.65 -68.81 -5.70
CA THR A 45 -17.08 -69.07 -7.04
C THR A 45 -17.65 -68.10 -8.07
N LEU A 46 -18.94 -67.75 -7.94
CA LEU A 46 -19.62 -66.80 -8.82
C LEU A 46 -19.14 -65.35 -8.59
N LYS A 47 -18.88 -64.99 -7.33
CA LYS A 47 -18.25 -63.70 -6.98
C LYS A 47 -16.80 -63.60 -7.48
N ALA A 48 -16.01 -64.66 -7.32
CA ALA A 48 -14.63 -64.68 -7.80
C ALA A 48 -14.58 -64.54 -9.33
N ALA A 49 -15.43 -65.28 -10.05
CA ALA A 49 -15.56 -65.15 -11.50
C ALA A 49 -15.96 -63.72 -11.90
N PHE A 50 -16.93 -63.11 -11.19
CA PHE A 50 -17.34 -61.72 -11.45
C PHE A 50 -16.18 -60.73 -11.26
N PHE A 51 -15.38 -60.86 -10.20
CA PHE A 51 -14.21 -59.99 -9.98
C PHE A 51 -13.14 -60.17 -11.07
N PHE A 52 -12.89 -61.40 -11.52
CA PHE A 52 -11.97 -61.67 -12.62
C PHE A 52 -12.46 -61.03 -13.93
N PHE A 53 -13.74 -61.22 -14.29
CA PHE A 53 -14.30 -60.60 -15.49
C PHE A 53 -14.35 -59.07 -15.40
N ALA A 54 -14.66 -58.51 -14.23
CA ALA A 54 -14.64 -57.07 -13.99
C ALA A 54 -13.23 -56.47 -14.10
N SER A 55 -12.22 -57.20 -13.62
CA SER A 55 -10.83 -56.76 -13.75
C SER A 55 -10.35 -56.80 -15.19
N ILE A 56 -10.71 -57.85 -15.93
CA ILE A 56 -10.35 -57.98 -17.35
C ILE A 56 -11.09 -56.92 -18.16
N SER A 57 -12.37 -56.68 -17.89
CA SER A 57 -13.14 -55.65 -18.59
C SER A 57 -12.63 -54.25 -18.27
N ALA A 58 -12.22 -53.97 -17.03
CA ALA A 58 -11.60 -52.69 -16.69
C ALA A 58 -10.28 -52.48 -17.43
N TRP A 59 -9.44 -53.52 -17.53
CA TRP A 59 -8.18 -53.47 -18.28
C TRP A 59 -8.43 -53.23 -19.78
N TYR A 60 -9.33 -54.01 -20.39
CA TYR A 60 -9.69 -53.85 -21.79
C TYR A 60 -10.33 -52.49 -22.08
N SER A 61 -11.18 -51.99 -21.18
CA SER A 61 -11.78 -50.66 -21.33
C SER A 61 -10.74 -49.57 -21.24
N GLY A 62 -9.74 -49.69 -20.37
CA GLY A 62 -8.63 -48.75 -20.26
C GLY A 62 -7.75 -48.74 -21.51
N TYR A 63 -7.45 -49.92 -22.07
CA TYR A 63 -6.72 -50.06 -23.33
C TYR A 63 -7.49 -49.45 -24.51
N LEU A 64 -8.79 -49.75 -24.61
CA LEU A 64 -9.65 -49.20 -25.66
C LEU A 64 -9.84 -47.69 -25.53
N LEU A 65 -9.88 -47.16 -24.30
CA LEU A 65 -9.91 -45.72 -24.04
C LEU A 65 -8.58 -45.06 -24.46
N ALA A 66 -7.44 -45.72 -24.25
CA ALA A 66 -6.14 -45.22 -24.71
C ALA A 66 -6.02 -45.20 -26.25
N GLU A 67 -6.61 -46.18 -26.95
CA GLU A 67 -6.68 -46.17 -28.43
C GLU A 67 -7.69 -45.13 -28.96
N LEU A 68 -8.79 -44.85 -28.23
CA LEU A 68 -9.80 -43.88 -28.65
C LEU A 68 -9.42 -42.42 -28.37
N ILE A 69 -8.40 -42.14 -27.55
CA ILE A 69 -7.92 -40.78 -27.32
C ILE A 69 -6.86 -40.47 -28.40
N PRO A 70 -7.19 -39.66 -29.43
CA PRO A 70 -6.17 -39.23 -30.38
C PRO A 70 -5.11 -38.41 -29.65
N GLU A 71 -3.84 -38.82 -29.79
CA GLU A 71 -2.62 -38.14 -29.32
C GLU A 71 -2.68 -36.61 -29.54
N VAL A 72 -3.35 -36.19 -30.62
CA VAL A 72 -3.55 -34.79 -31.06
C VAL A 72 -4.31 -33.94 -30.03
N SER A 73 -5.27 -34.51 -29.31
CA SER A 73 -6.07 -33.79 -28.29
C SER A 73 -5.27 -33.51 -27.03
N LEU A 74 -4.40 -34.44 -26.63
CA LEU A 74 -3.49 -34.29 -25.51
C LEU A 74 -2.39 -33.28 -25.83
N THR A 75 -1.82 -33.33 -27.04
CA THR A 75 -0.86 -32.30 -27.47
C THR A 75 -1.51 -30.93 -27.49
N ARG A 76 -2.74 -30.78 -28.00
CA ARG A 76 -3.44 -29.48 -28.04
C ARG A 76 -3.72 -28.90 -26.65
N ALA A 77 -4.07 -29.74 -25.68
CA ALA A 77 -4.23 -29.32 -24.29
C ALA A 77 -2.90 -28.86 -23.70
N VAL A 78 -1.82 -29.65 -23.88
CA VAL A 78 -0.47 -29.31 -23.39
C VAL A 78 0.08 -28.04 -24.06
N TYR A 79 -0.14 -27.85 -25.37
CA TYR A 79 0.20 -26.61 -26.08
C TYR A 79 -0.63 -25.42 -25.57
N GLY A 80 -1.92 -25.63 -25.28
CA GLY A 80 -2.78 -24.61 -24.67
C GLY A 80 -2.31 -24.17 -23.28
N PHE A 81 -1.83 -25.10 -22.46
CA PHE A 81 -1.30 -24.79 -21.12
C PHE A 81 0.10 -24.17 -21.15
N ARG A 82 0.96 -24.55 -22.11
CA ARG A 82 2.30 -23.95 -22.29
C ARG A 82 2.20 -22.45 -22.64
N ASN A 83 1.20 -22.07 -23.44
CA ASN A 83 0.93 -20.67 -23.77
C ASN A 83 0.37 -19.85 -22.59
N ILE A 84 -0.20 -20.50 -21.57
CA ILE A 84 -0.68 -19.82 -20.34
C ILE A 84 0.48 -19.58 -19.36
N ALA A 85 1.47 -20.46 -19.34
CA ALA A 85 2.72 -20.27 -18.59
C ALA A 85 3.61 -19.18 -19.21
N GLU A 86 3.48 -18.95 -20.52
CA GLU A 86 4.12 -17.84 -21.27
C GLU A 86 3.29 -16.55 -21.28
N LYS A 87 2.32 -16.38 -20.36
CA LYS A 87 1.77 -15.04 -20.12
C LYS A 87 2.96 -14.11 -19.89
N PRO A 88 3.17 -13.07 -20.72
CA PRO A 88 4.24 -12.13 -20.48
C PRO A 88 3.97 -11.59 -19.09
N LEU A 89 4.89 -11.84 -18.16
CA LEU A 89 4.89 -11.15 -16.88
C LEU A 89 4.87 -9.68 -17.27
N LEU A 90 3.70 -9.03 -17.14
CA LEU A 90 3.54 -7.61 -17.33
C LEU A 90 4.38 -6.99 -16.23
N LYS A 91 5.67 -6.83 -16.51
CA LYS A 91 6.62 -6.20 -15.63
C LYS A 91 6.14 -4.77 -15.56
N ALA A 92 5.54 -4.40 -14.43
CA ALA A 92 5.14 -3.03 -14.20
C ALA A 92 6.36 -2.15 -14.55
N PRO A 93 6.18 -1.12 -15.40
CA PRO A 93 7.28 -0.23 -15.72
C PRO A 93 7.89 0.28 -14.43
N THR A 94 9.22 0.37 -14.37
CA THR A 94 9.92 0.86 -13.19
C THR A 94 9.30 2.19 -12.75
N PRO A 95 8.92 2.33 -11.46
CA PRO A 95 8.27 3.54 -10.98
C PRO A 95 9.12 4.75 -11.37
N LYS A 96 8.54 5.65 -12.17
CA LYS A 96 9.24 6.87 -12.58
C LYS A 96 9.30 7.78 -11.36
N ARG A 97 10.50 8.17 -10.94
CA ARG A 97 10.70 9.19 -9.92
C ARG A 97 10.06 10.50 -10.39
N GLN A 98 9.19 11.07 -9.56
CA GLN A 98 8.56 12.37 -9.82
C GLN A 98 9.45 13.50 -9.31
N LYS A 99 9.22 14.73 -9.80
CA LYS A 99 9.92 15.92 -9.32
C LYS A 99 9.72 16.08 -7.82
N CYS A 100 10.77 16.47 -7.10
CA CYS A 100 10.77 16.60 -5.64
C CYS A 100 10.32 15.33 -4.89
N ASP A 101 10.45 14.15 -5.54
CA ASP A 101 10.03 12.86 -5.00
C ASP A 101 8.56 12.83 -4.56
N HIS A 102 7.68 13.52 -5.32
CA HIS A 102 6.23 13.47 -5.12
C HIS A 102 5.68 12.06 -5.29
N TRP A 103 4.59 11.79 -4.58
CA TRP A 103 3.87 10.52 -4.72
C TRP A 103 3.18 10.39 -6.10
N THR A 104 2.54 11.46 -6.57
CA THR A 104 1.87 11.52 -7.88
C THR A 104 2.51 12.56 -8.79
N PRO A 105 2.49 12.36 -10.12
CA PRO A 105 2.94 13.37 -11.05
C PRO A 105 2.07 14.63 -10.95
N CYS A 106 2.70 15.80 -11.03
CA CYS A 106 1.98 17.06 -11.15
C CYS A 106 1.31 17.21 -12.53
N PRO A 107 0.16 17.90 -12.63
CA PRO A 107 -0.48 18.23 -13.90
C PRO A 107 0.44 19.05 -14.82
N LEU A 108 0.13 19.05 -16.12
CA LEU A 108 0.83 19.91 -17.08
C LEU A 108 0.69 21.39 -16.71
N ASN A 109 1.69 22.19 -17.08
CA ASN A 109 1.74 23.63 -16.81
C ASN A 109 1.62 23.99 -15.31
N THR A 110 2.23 23.20 -14.44
CA THR A 110 2.36 23.49 -13.01
C THR A 110 3.82 23.45 -12.56
N TYR A 111 4.14 24.10 -11.44
CA TYR A 111 5.39 23.96 -10.72
C TYR A 111 5.22 22.97 -9.56
N ALA A 112 6.10 21.99 -9.45
CA ALA A 112 6.16 21.08 -8.31
C ALA A 112 6.95 21.71 -7.16
N TYR A 113 6.44 21.60 -5.94
CA TYR A 113 7.17 21.99 -4.73
C TYR A 113 7.04 20.95 -3.62
N ARG A 114 8.03 20.89 -2.74
CA ARG A 114 7.98 20.11 -1.50
C ARG A 114 8.73 20.84 -0.40
N LEU A 115 8.04 21.09 0.70
CA LEU A 115 8.58 21.72 1.90
C LEU A 115 8.63 20.70 3.01
N LEU A 116 9.76 20.62 3.70
CA LEU A 116 9.99 19.76 4.84
C LEU A 116 10.65 20.60 5.95
N SER A 117 10.06 20.61 7.15
CA SER A 117 10.72 21.22 8.31
C SER A 117 11.87 20.36 8.81
N GLY A 118 12.70 20.92 9.69
CA GLY A 118 13.66 20.15 10.46
C GLY A 118 12.97 19.19 11.44
N GLY A 119 13.65 18.10 11.76
CA GLY A 119 13.27 17.13 12.78
C GLY A 119 14.38 16.99 13.80
N GLY A 120 14.23 17.64 14.96
CA GLY A 120 15.33 17.76 15.92
C GLY A 120 16.52 18.53 15.34
N ARG A 121 17.74 18.07 15.65
CA ARG A 121 18.99 18.68 15.18
C ARG A 121 19.58 18.01 13.94
N ASP A 122 19.34 16.71 13.78
CA ASP A 122 20.03 15.87 12.79
C ASP A 122 19.23 15.68 11.49
N LYS A 123 17.92 15.98 11.50
CA LYS A 123 17.11 16.01 10.28
C LYS A 123 16.94 17.45 9.83
N TYR A 124 17.62 17.79 8.74
CA TYR A 124 17.59 19.13 8.17
C TYR A 124 16.32 19.40 7.36
N ALA A 125 15.82 20.63 7.50
CA ALA A 125 14.76 21.19 6.69
C ALA A 125 15.15 21.22 5.21
N LYS A 126 14.15 21.10 4.33
CA LYS A 126 14.34 21.07 2.87
C LYS A 126 13.28 21.87 2.17
N ILE A 127 13.71 22.66 1.18
CA ILE A 127 12.84 23.32 0.21
C ILE A 127 13.24 22.80 -1.17
N CYS A 128 12.34 22.04 -1.80
CA CYS A 128 12.50 21.61 -3.18
C CYS A 128 11.49 22.31 -4.08
N PHE A 129 11.94 22.78 -5.22
CA PHE A 129 11.12 23.43 -6.25
C PHE A 129 11.57 22.95 -7.63
N GLU A 130 10.65 22.45 -8.44
CA GLU A 130 10.93 21.92 -9.79
C GLU A 130 12.06 20.89 -9.85
N ASP A 131 12.16 20.03 -8.82
CA ASP A 131 13.21 19.02 -8.62
C ASP A 131 14.60 19.57 -8.25
N GLU A 132 14.71 20.88 -8.06
CA GLU A 132 15.90 21.55 -7.55
C GLU A 132 15.77 21.74 -6.02
N LEU A 133 16.81 21.35 -5.28
CA LEU A 133 16.87 21.60 -3.84
C LEU A 133 17.36 23.03 -3.61
N LEU A 134 16.47 23.92 -3.20
CA LEU A 134 16.78 25.34 -2.98
C LEU A 134 17.45 25.59 -1.62
N ILE A 135 16.95 24.90 -0.60
CA ILE A 135 17.51 24.92 0.76
C ILE A 135 17.56 23.48 1.26
N GLY A 136 18.68 23.10 1.86
CA GLY A 136 18.84 21.82 2.53
C GLY A 136 20.29 21.51 2.88
N GLU A 137 20.49 20.34 3.48
CA GLU A 137 21.82 19.86 3.88
C GLU A 137 22.78 19.75 2.68
N LYS A 138 22.31 19.20 1.56
CA LYS A 138 23.14 19.01 0.35
C LYS A 138 23.63 20.32 -0.27
N THR A 139 22.89 21.40 -0.09
CA THR A 139 23.27 22.74 -0.57
C THR A 139 24.06 23.54 0.47
N GLY A 140 24.19 23.03 1.71
CA GLY A 140 24.98 23.67 2.77
C GLY A 140 24.45 25.03 3.24
N ASN A 141 23.22 25.41 2.87
CA ASN A 141 22.63 26.72 3.12
C ASN A 141 21.42 26.70 4.07
N VAL A 142 21.15 25.55 4.70
CA VAL A 142 20.13 25.42 5.76
C VAL A 142 20.73 25.82 7.11
N GLY A 143 19.99 26.59 7.90
CA GLY A 143 20.42 27.03 9.22
C GLY A 143 19.28 26.97 10.25
N ARG A 144 19.64 26.96 11.53
CA ARG A 144 18.68 27.07 12.64
C ARG A 144 17.84 28.34 12.48
N GLY A 145 16.54 28.26 12.76
CA GLY A 145 15.60 29.37 12.60
C GLY A 145 14.56 29.15 11.50
N ILE A 146 14.15 30.24 10.86
CA ILE A 146 13.25 30.21 9.70
C ILE A 146 14.08 30.33 8.43
N ASN A 147 13.93 29.36 7.53
CA ASN A 147 14.62 29.30 6.24
C ASN A 147 13.64 29.70 5.15
N ILE A 148 14.00 30.66 4.31
CA ILE A 148 13.11 31.28 3.31
C ILE A 148 13.76 31.21 1.92
N ALA A 149 13.02 30.72 0.94
CA ALA A 149 13.37 30.80 -0.48
C ALA A 149 12.35 31.67 -1.22
N ILE A 150 12.83 32.61 -2.03
CA ILE A 150 12.03 33.47 -2.90
C ILE A 150 12.28 33.04 -4.35
N VAL A 151 11.20 32.71 -5.06
CA VAL A 151 11.23 32.30 -6.47
C VAL A 151 10.36 33.23 -7.28
N ASP A 152 10.84 33.64 -8.44
CA ASP A 152 10.07 34.40 -9.42
C ASP A 152 9.00 33.51 -10.04
N TYR A 153 7.73 33.85 -9.87
CA TYR A 153 6.61 33.00 -10.30
C TYR A 153 6.53 32.87 -11.82
N LEU A 154 6.87 33.92 -12.57
CA LEU A 154 6.77 33.93 -14.03
C LEU A 154 7.85 33.06 -14.66
N THR A 155 9.08 33.17 -14.17
CA THR A 155 10.24 32.49 -14.76
C THR A 155 10.59 31.17 -14.08
N GLY A 156 10.08 30.93 -12.87
CA GLY A 156 10.45 29.78 -12.04
C GLY A 156 11.89 29.85 -11.50
N LYS A 157 12.57 31.00 -11.61
CA LYS A 157 13.97 31.15 -11.18
C LYS A 157 14.05 31.58 -9.72
N VAL A 158 14.99 30.97 -9.00
CA VAL A 158 15.32 31.36 -7.62
C VAL A 158 15.90 32.77 -7.62
N ARG A 159 15.36 33.63 -6.75
CA ARG A 159 15.83 35.02 -6.57
C ARG A 159 16.75 35.13 -5.36
N ALA A 160 16.36 34.53 -4.24
CA ALA A 160 17.13 34.58 -3.01
C ALA A 160 16.78 33.39 -2.12
N THR A 161 17.77 32.92 -1.36
CA THR A 161 17.60 31.95 -0.28
C THR A 161 18.34 32.46 0.94
N GLN A 162 17.69 32.46 2.09
CA GLN A 162 18.31 32.90 3.34
C GLN A 162 17.65 32.25 4.55
N TYR A 163 18.45 31.96 5.58
CA TYR A 163 17.95 31.56 6.88
C TYR A 163 18.11 32.71 7.89
N PHE A 164 17.22 32.76 8.87
CA PHE A 164 17.23 33.75 9.93
C PHE A 164 17.16 33.02 11.27
N ASN A 165 18.26 33.05 12.03
CA ASN A 165 18.35 32.41 13.34
C ASN A 165 17.40 33.09 14.32
N MET A 166 16.40 32.35 14.80
CA MET A 166 15.40 32.83 15.75
C MET A 166 15.74 32.49 17.19
N VAL A 167 16.95 31.96 17.48
CA VAL A 167 17.42 31.66 18.84
C VAL A 167 18.49 32.65 19.27
N GLU A 168 19.41 32.99 18.37
CA GLU A 168 20.52 33.91 18.63
C GLU A 168 20.46 35.11 17.69
N GLY A 169 20.75 36.29 18.25
CA GLY A 169 20.73 37.57 17.53
C GLY A 169 19.33 38.15 17.34
N ASP A 170 19.28 39.35 16.77
CA ASP A 170 18.02 40.07 16.47
C ASP A 170 17.69 40.01 14.98
N ASN A 171 17.35 38.81 14.50
CA ASN A 171 17.12 38.56 13.07
C ASN A 171 15.66 38.75 12.64
N SER A 172 14.74 38.98 13.57
CA SER A 172 13.31 39.06 13.26
C SER A 172 12.97 40.25 12.38
N GLY A 173 13.57 41.43 12.63
CA GLY A 173 13.40 42.60 11.79
C GLY A 173 14.02 42.41 10.39
N LEU A 174 15.24 41.86 10.33
CA LEU A 174 15.92 41.55 9.07
C LEU A 174 15.11 40.57 8.20
N MET A 175 14.51 39.55 8.83
CA MET A 175 13.62 38.61 8.14
C MET A 175 12.38 39.32 7.58
N ALA A 176 11.75 40.20 8.36
CA ALA A 176 10.60 40.97 7.90
C ALA A 176 10.96 41.84 6.68
N THR A 177 12.11 42.54 6.72
CA THR A 177 12.62 43.33 5.60
C THR A 177 12.90 42.46 4.37
N PHE A 178 13.52 41.28 4.56
CA PHE A 178 13.78 40.35 3.47
C PHE A 178 12.48 39.91 2.77
N ILE A 179 11.46 39.53 3.53
CA ILE A 179 10.14 39.16 3.01
C ILE A 179 9.49 40.34 2.27
N GLN A 180 9.55 41.54 2.85
CA GLN A 180 9.00 42.75 2.24
C GLN A 180 9.76 43.18 0.97
N SER A 181 11.05 42.86 0.84
CA SER A 181 11.85 43.17 -0.35
C SER A 181 11.53 42.30 -1.56
N ALA A 182 10.83 41.16 -1.37
CA ALA A 182 10.42 40.29 -2.47
C ALA A 182 9.58 41.08 -3.50
N PRO A 183 9.87 41.00 -4.81
CA PRO A 183 9.07 41.70 -5.81
C PRO A 183 7.66 41.09 -5.91
N PRO A 184 6.66 41.83 -6.43
CA PRO A 184 5.39 41.23 -6.84
C PRO A 184 5.61 40.07 -7.81
N LYS A 185 4.66 39.13 -7.87
CA LYS A 185 4.77 37.87 -8.62
C LYS A 185 5.92 36.99 -8.13
N SER A 186 6.10 36.89 -6.82
CA SER A 186 7.03 35.96 -6.18
C SER A 186 6.32 34.88 -5.40
N LEU A 187 6.85 33.66 -5.44
CA LEU A 187 6.55 32.59 -4.50
C LEU A 187 7.54 32.68 -3.33
N LEU A 188 7.04 32.53 -2.11
CA LEU A 188 7.86 32.46 -0.91
C LEU A 188 7.60 31.12 -0.22
N PHE A 189 8.67 30.37 0.01
CA PHE A 189 8.67 29.11 0.71
C PHE A 189 9.39 29.30 2.05
N MET A 190 8.77 28.89 3.15
CA MET A 190 9.31 29.06 4.49
C MET A 190 9.26 27.72 5.24
N VAL A 191 10.35 27.35 5.90
CA VAL A 191 10.44 26.13 6.73
C VAL A 191 11.24 26.41 7.99
N THR A 192 10.86 25.80 9.12
CA THR A 192 11.65 25.89 10.37
C THR A 192 12.71 24.81 10.47
N GLN A 193 13.84 25.14 11.09
CA GLN A 193 14.89 24.20 11.52
C GLN A 193 15.20 24.46 13.00
N ASP A 194 15.17 23.41 13.82
CA ASP A 194 15.37 23.46 15.27
C ASP A 194 14.33 24.34 16.01
N ASP A 195 14.47 25.67 15.97
CA ASP A 195 13.52 26.60 16.57
C ASP A 195 13.36 27.87 15.73
N GLY A 196 12.11 28.18 15.36
CA GLY A 196 11.72 29.38 14.61
C GLY A 196 10.96 30.41 15.44
N ALA A 197 10.76 30.20 16.75
CA ALA A 197 9.81 30.99 17.54
C ALA A 197 10.46 31.91 18.59
N SER A 198 11.57 31.52 19.21
CA SER A 198 12.06 32.20 20.43
C SER A 198 12.31 33.70 20.26
N GLY A 199 12.92 34.09 19.14
CA GLY A 199 13.27 35.45 18.77
C GLY A 199 12.30 36.10 17.79
N LEU A 200 11.18 35.44 17.47
CA LEU A 200 10.21 35.94 16.49
C LEU A 200 9.32 37.03 17.09
N LYS A 201 9.52 38.27 16.63
CA LYS A 201 8.82 39.46 17.12
C LYS A 201 7.50 39.71 16.39
N GLU A 202 6.66 40.54 17.00
CA GLU A 202 5.30 40.84 16.53
C GLU A 202 5.24 41.47 15.13
N ASP A 203 6.21 42.31 14.77
CA ASP A 203 6.22 42.95 13.45
C ASP A 203 6.53 41.93 12.33
N ALA A 204 7.40 40.97 12.57
CA ALA A 204 7.64 39.88 11.62
C ALA A 204 6.43 38.95 11.49
N LYS A 205 5.75 38.64 12.60
CA LYS A 205 4.50 37.87 12.58
C LYS A 205 3.42 38.58 11.75
N LYS A 206 3.25 39.90 11.91
CA LYS A 206 2.32 40.70 11.09
C LYS A 206 2.62 40.59 9.60
N VAL A 207 3.91 40.64 9.21
CA VAL A 207 4.32 40.53 7.81
C VAL A 207 3.97 39.15 7.23
N ILE A 208 4.24 38.08 7.97
CA ILE A 208 3.93 36.71 7.52
C ILE A 208 2.41 36.46 7.51
N GLU A 209 1.68 36.97 8.49
CA GLU A 209 0.22 36.90 8.55
C GLU A 209 -0.44 37.65 7.40
N ALA A 210 0.08 38.83 7.02
CA ALA A 210 -0.38 39.59 5.86
C ALA A 210 -0.17 38.85 4.52
N LEU A 211 0.75 37.88 4.49
CA LEU A 211 0.92 36.94 3.36
C LEU A 211 -0.03 35.73 3.43
N GLY A 212 -0.98 35.72 4.36
CA GLY A 212 -2.03 34.71 4.47
C GLY A 212 -1.68 33.49 5.32
N SER A 213 -0.65 33.58 6.18
CA SER A 213 -0.39 32.56 7.20
C SER A 213 -1.47 32.62 8.28
N LYS A 214 -2.03 31.45 8.59
CA LYS A 214 -3.02 31.26 9.66
C LYS A 214 -2.37 30.77 10.96
N GLN A 215 -1.14 30.25 10.90
CA GLN A 215 -0.48 29.59 12.04
C GLN A 215 0.71 30.36 12.62
N ILE A 216 1.26 31.37 11.95
CA ILE A 216 2.45 32.10 12.45
C ILE A 216 2.23 32.73 13.83
N ARG A 217 0.99 33.15 14.14
CA ARG A 217 0.61 33.68 15.46
C ARG A 217 0.66 32.64 16.56
N ASN A 218 0.45 31.37 16.20
CA ASN A 218 0.39 30.24 17.12
C ASN A 218 1.73 29.52 17.26
N ILE A 219 2.78 29.98 16.57
CA ILE A 219 4.08 29.31 16.61
C ILE A 219 4.68 29.38 18.03
N LYS A 220 5.15 28.24 18.52
CA LYS A 220 5.74 28.07 19.85
C LYS A 220 7.17 27.56 19.73
N PHE A 221 7.93 27.64 20.81
CA PHE A 221 9.28 27.08 20.91
C PHE A 221 9.37 25.67 20.28
N ARG A 222 10.29 25.52 19.33
CA ARG A 222 10.56 24.28 18.56
C ARG A 222 9.40 23.74 17.74
N SER A 223 8.39 24.56 17.42
CA SER A 223 7.34 24.11 16.50
C SER A 223 7.93 23.86 15.11
N SER A 224 7.66 22.68 14.55
CA SER A 224 7.85 22.40 13.14
C SER A 224 6.79 23.19 12.36
N TRP A 225 7.21 24.03 11.41
CA TRP A 225 6.30 24.85 10.60
C TRP A 225 6.81 24.92 9.17
N VAL A 226 5.88 24.80 8.23
CA VAL A 226 6.12 24.95 6.79
C VAL A 226 5.03 25.82 6.19
N PHE A 227 5.41 26.70 5.28
CA PHE A 227 4.50 27.66 4.68
C PHE A 227 4.89 28.04 3.26
N LEU A 228 3.90 28.05 2.37
CA LEU A 228 3.95 28.50 1.00
C LEU A 228 3.01 29.69 0.87
N THR A 229 3.51 30.79 0.31
CA THR A 229 2.71 31.95 -0.04
C THR A 229 3.14 32.57 -1.36
N ALA A 230 2.29 33.44 -1.89
CA ALA A 230 2.52 34.23 -3.08
C ALA A 230 2.40 35.72 -2.74
N LYS A 231 3.27 36.52 -3.35
CA LYS A 231 3.21 37.98 -3.24
C LYS A 231 2.70 38.59 -4.54
N GLY A 232 1.62 39.36 -4.46
CA GLY A 232 1.03 40.05 -5.61
C GLY A 232 0.09 39.20 -6.46
N PHE A 233 -0.29 38.00 -6.00
CA PHE A 233 -1.37 37.19 -6.55
C PHE A 233 -1.84 36.16 -5.51
N GLU A 234 -2.98 35.53 -5.72
CA GLU A 234 -3.52 34.50 -4.82
C GLU A 234 -3.21 33.10 -5.35
N LEU A 235 -2.81 32.21 -4.44
CA LEU A 235 -2.67 30.79 -4.73
C LEU A 235 -4.05 30.10 -4.69
N PRO A 236 -4.28 29.07 -5.52
CA PRO A 236 -5.47 28.24 -5.44
C PRO A 236 -5.74 27.72 -4.01
N ALA A 237 -7.02 27.69 -3.63
CA ALA A 237 -7.44 27.36 -2.26
C ALA A 237 -7.32 25.86 -1.91
N ASP A 238 -7.26 25.01 -2.93
CA ASP A 238 -7.16 23.54 -2.84
C ASP A 238 -5.74 23.05 -2.54
N ILE A 239 -4.73 23.89 -2.75
CA ILE A 239 -3.33 23.55 -2.49
C ILE A 239 -3.04 23.61 -0.98
N GLN A 240 -2.36 22.60 -0.44
CA GLN A 240 -1.87 22.66 0.94
C GLN A 240 -0.71 23.65 1.06
N ARG A 241 -0.98 24.78 1.74
CA ARG A 241 -0.05 25.91 1.81
C ARG A 241 0.64 26.06 3.15
N GLU A 242 0.11 25.47 4.21
CA GLU A 242 0.62 25.67 5.56
C GLU A 242 0.38 24.44 6.41
N ASN A 243 1.34 24.08 7.26
CA ASN A 243 1.18 23.08 8.29
C ASN A 243 2.04 23.46 9.51
N ILE A 244 1.61 23.05 10.71
CA ILE A 244 2.33 23.27 11.96
C ILE A 244 2.20 22.05 12.87
N ASN A 245 3.29 21.72 13.56
CA ASN A 245 3.31 20.70 14.60
C ASN A 245 4.08 21.25 15.80
N HIS A 246 3.41 21.32 16.95
CA HIS A 246 3.97 21.88 18.17
C HIS A 246 4.75 20.85 18.96
N SER A 247 5.78 21.30 19.67
CA SER A 247 6.48 20.47 20.65
C SER A 247 5.52 20.07 21.78
N ASP A 248 5.44 18.77 22.05
CA ASP A 248 4.68 18.17 23.14
C ASP A 248 5.47 16.97 23.66
N ASN A 249 5.88 17.00 24.93
CA ASN A 249 6.71 15.96 25.52
C ASN A 249 6.13 14.54 25.38
N ALA A 250 4.81 14.39 25.30
CA ALA A 250 4.16 13.09 25.12
C ALA A 250 4.15 12.60 23.65
N ARG A 251 4.27 13.51 22.68
CA ARG A 251 4.15 13.22 21.23
C ARG A 251 5.42 13.50 20.44
N ASN A 252 6.43 14.08 21.09
CA ASN A 252 7.69 14.43 20.48
C ASN A 252 8.38 13.18 19.91
N ARG A 253 8.71 13.24 18.62
CA ARG A 253 9.42 12.17 17.93
C ARG A 253 10.90 12.13 18.32
N TYR A 254 11.45 13.29 18.68
CA TYR A 254 12.84 13.47 19.09
C TYR A 254 12.88 14.02 20.52
N SER A 255 13.99 13.85 21.23
CA SER A 255 14.13 14.31 22.62
C SER A 255 13.99 15.83 22.74
N GLY A 256 12.77 16.33 22.98
CA GLY A 256 12.44 17.75 23.08
C GLY A 256 12.10 18.46 21.76
N TRP A 257 11.91 17.73 20.65
CA TRP A 257 11.43 18.29 19.38
C TRP A 257 10.28 17.46 18.79
N PRO A 258 9.30 18.11 18.16
CA PRO A 258 8.22 17.42 17.45
C PRO A 258 8.73 16.74 16.19
N ALA A 259 7.90 15.88 15.60
CA ALA A 259 8.16 15.34 14.28
C ALA A 259 8.26 16.47 13.24
N GLU A 260 9.15 16.29 12.26
CA GLU A 260 9.17 17.08 11.05
C GLU A 260 7.83 16.95 10.30
N ILE A 261 7.43 18.02 9.62
CA ILE A 261 6.21 18.05 8.83
C ILE A 261 6.54 18.38 7.38
N GLN A 262 5.67 17.91 6.50
CA GLN A 262 5.81 18.07 5.07
C GLN A 262 4.52 18.63 4.48
N ILE A 263 4.67 19.50 3.48
CA ILE A 263 3.62 19.79 2.50
C ILE A 263 4.22 19.69 1.11
N GLU A 264 3.45 19.20 0.16
CA GLU A 264 3.83 19.11 -1.25
C GLU A 264 2.62 19.41 -2.13
N GLY A 265 2.89 19.86 -3.35
CA GLY A 265 1.81 20.18 -4.27
C GLY A 265 2.31 20.76 -5.59
N CYS A 266 1.35 21.17 -6.40
CA CYS A 266 1.57 21.66 -7.75
C CYS A 266 0.93 23.04 -7.89
N ILE A 267 1.73 24.06 -8.21
CA ILE A 267 1.26 25.44 -8.38
C ILE A 267 1.02 25.69 -9.86
N PRO A 268 -0.20 26.03 -10.32
CA PRO A 268 -0.44 26.39 -11.71
C PRO A 268 0.49 27.50 -12.17
N LYS A 269 1.02 27.40 -13.39
CA LYS A 269 1.72 28.52 -14.02
C LYS A 269 0.69 29.45 -14.65
N MET A 270 1.01 30.74 -14.73
CA MET A 270 0.18 31.67 -15.47
C MET A 270 0.10 31.21 -16.94
N PRO A 271 -1.07 31.26 -17.59
CA PRO A 271 -1.15 30.98 -19.02
C PRO A 271 -0.17 31.93 -19.74
N SER A 272 0.72 31.33 -20.53
CA SER A 272 1.67 32.03 -21.40
C SER A 272 0.96 32.75 -22.53
#